data_AF-A0A2H6GW76-F1
#
_entry.id   AF-A0A2H6GW76-F1
#
_cell.length_a   1.000
_cell.length_b   1.000
_cell.length_c   1.000
_cell.angle_alpha   90.00
_cell.angle_beta   90.00
_cell.angle_gamma   90.00
#
_symmetry.space_group_name_H-M   'P 1'
#
loop_
_entity.id
_entity.type
_entity.pdbx_description
1 polymer ?
#
loop_
_entity_poly.entity_id
_entity_poly.type
_entity_poly.pdbx_seq_one_letter_code
_entity_poly.pdbx_strand_id
1 'polypeptide(L)'
;MNLDIVVAHDRNIYMMLRIVNSYMNAVKRIPVTEGVWEELSVLKRAGQTYNELLSDLIEEHKKALLFKEMHAIEERADFIELE
;
A
#
# COMPACT_ATOMS: atom_id res chain seq x y z
N MET A 1 48.24 -9.94 12.55
CA MET A 1 46.85 -9.71 13.02
C MET A 1 45.96 -10.73 12.34
N ASN A 2 45.23 -11.52 13.12
CA ASN A 2 44.54 -12.73 12.65
C ASN A 2 43.37 -12.38 11.73
N LEU A 3 43.39 -12.91 10.49
CA LEU A 3 42.36 -12.67 9.47
C LEU A 3 40.98 -13.19 9.90
N ASP A 4 40.95 -14.10 10.89
CA ASP A 4 39.73 -14.70 11.45
C ASP A 4 38.85 -13.72 12.25
N ILE A 5 39.44 -12.67 12.83
CA ILE A 5 38.69 -11.67 13.63
C ILE A 5 37.91 -10.72 12.70
N VAL A 6 38.46 -10.39 11.53
CA VAL A 6 37.83 -9.50 10.56
C VAL A 6 36.60 -10.16 9.93
N VAL A 7 36.68 -11.45 9.62
CA VAL A 7 35.57 -12.22 9.03
C VAL A 7 34.40 -12.40 10.02
N ALA A 8 34.68 -12.55 11.32
CA ALA A 8 33.63 -12.66 12.35
C ALA A 8 32.88 -11.33 12.58
N HIS A 9 33.57 -10.19 12.47
CA HIS A 9 32.97 -8.85 12.59
C HIS A 9 32.04 -8.53 11.42
N ASP A 10 32.44 -8.90 10.20
CA ASP A 10 31.70 -8.62 8.97
C ASP A 10 30.40 -9.44 8.86
N ARG A 11 30.41 -10.70 9.32
CA ARG A 11 29.19 -11.54 9.39
C ARG A 11 28.16 -11.01 10.36
N ASN A 12 28.57 -10.39 11.47
CA ASN A 12 27.65 -9.82 12.46
C ASN A 12 26.96 -8.57 11.89
N ILE A 13 27.72 -7.70 11.22
CA ILE A 13 27.20 -6.51 10.53
C ILE A 13 26.22 -6.89 9.42
N TYR A 14 26.56 -7.87 8.58
CA TYR A 14 25.65 -8.35 7.53
C TYR A 14 24.35 -8.93 8.10
N MET A 15 24.42 -9.64 9.24
CA MET A 15 23.24 -10.16 9.93
C MET A 15 22.38 -9.05 10.53
N MET A 16 23.01 -8.03 11.13
CA MET A 16 22.35 -6.82 11.65
C MET A 16 21.64 -6.05 10.54
N LEU A 17 22.32 -5.81 9.41
CA LEU A 17 21.76 -5.13 8.26
C LEU A 17 20.58 -5.90 7.65
N ARG A 18 20.67 -7.23 7.59
CA ARG A 18 19.58 -8.09 7.10
C ARG A 18 18.35 -8.02 8.00
N ILE A 19 18.55 -8.01 9.32
CA ILE A 19 17.46 -7.88 10.30
C ILE A 19 16.80 -6.51 10.15
N VAL A 20 17.59 -5.42 10.15
CA VAL A 20 17.08 -4.06 9.95
C VAL A 20 16.34 -3.92 8.62
N ASN A 21 16.87 -4.49 7.53
CA ASN A 21 16.21 -4.48 6.23
C ASN A 21 14.91 -5.31 6.25
N SER A 22 14.86 -6.44 6.94
CA SER A 22 13.63 -7.23 7.13
C SER A 22 12.57 -6.44 7.92
N TYR A 23 12.99 -5.70 8.95
CA TYR A 23 12.11 -4.81 9.72
C TYR A 23 11.65 -3.59 8.90
N MET A 24 12.51 -3.00 8.07
CA MET A 24 12.17 -1.90 7.15
C MET A 24 11.20 -2.36 6.04
N ASN A 25 11.37 -3.57 5.51
CA ASN A 25 10.45 -4.14 4.52
C ASN A 25 9.04 -4.40 5.10
N ALA A 26 8.93 -4.61 6.41
CA ALA A 26 7.63 -4.73 7.10
C ALA A 26 6.91 -3.37 7.26
N VAL A 27 7.58 -2.25 6.95
CA VAL A 27 7.05 -0.89 7.12
C VAL A 27 7.41 -0.03 5.90
N LYS A 28 6.94 -0.43 4.71
CA LYS A 28 7.09 0.40 3.51
C LYS A 28 6.28 1.70 3.70
N ARG A 29 6.97 2.83 3.88
CA ARG A 29 6.36 4.17 3.93
C ARG A 29 6.15 4.65 2.50
N ILE A 30 4.93 5.07 2.16
CA ILE A 30 4.66 5.79 0.91
C ILE A 30 4.90 7.27 1.22
N PRO A 31 5.93 7.92 0.63
CA PRO A 31 6.12 9.36 0.82
C PRO A 31 4.96 10.10 0.15
N VAL A 32 4.38 11.06 0.86
CA VAL A 32 3.33 11.96 0.37
C VAL A 32 3.75 13.40 0.63
N THR A 33 3.21 14.34 -0.14
CA THR A 33 3.40 15.77 0.12
C THR A 33 2.62 16.19 1.37
N GLU A 34 2.99 17.33 1.97
CA GLU A 34 2.31 17.86 3.16
C GLU A 34 0.81 18.09 2.93
N GLY A 35 0.43 18.68 1.78
CA GLY A 35 -0.98 18.90 1.44
C GLY A 35 -1.77 17.60 1.33
N VAL A 36 -1.21 16.57 0.69
CA VAL A 36 -1.86 15.24 0.62
C VAL A 36 -1.98 14.62 2.01
N TRP A 37 -1.00 14.84 2.88
CA TRP A 37 -1.04 14.35 4.25
C TRP A 37 -2.14 15.04 5.07
N GLU A 38 -2.29 16.36 4.92
CA GLU A 38 -3.36 17.14 5.55
C GLU A 38 -4.74 16.66 5.10
N GLU A 39 -4.96 16.49 3.79
CA GLU A 39 -6.22 15.97 3.25
C GLU A 39 -6.54 14.57 3.80
N LEU A 40 -5.56 13.65 3.80
CA LEU A 40 -5.74 12.33 4.40
C LEU A 40 -6.03 12.40 5.89
N SER A 41 -5.43 13.35 6.61
CA SER A 41 -5.68 13.53 8.04
C SER A 41 -7.12 13.97 8.35
N VAL A 42 -7.72 14.78 7.46
CA VAL A 42 -9.11 15.24 7.58
C VAL A 42 -10.10 14.10 7.32
N LEU A 43 -9.79 13.21 6.37
CA LEU A 43 -10.61 12.04 6.05
C LEU A 43 -10.58 10.96 7.13
N LYS A 44 -9.52 10.95 7.95
CA LYS A 44 -9.28 9.94 8.98
C LYS A 44 -10.26 10.06 10.13
N ARG A 45 -10.90 8.96 10.51
CA ARG A 45 -11.80 8.90 11.68
C ARG A 45 -11.02 8.83 13.00
N ALA A 46 -11.68 9.19 14.10
CA ALA A 46 -11.13 9.03 15.44
C ALA A 46 -10.79 7.56 15.72
N GLY A 47 -9.56 7.30 16.18
CA GLY A 47 -9.08 5.93 16.45
C GLY A 47 -8.65 5.10 15.24
N GLN A 48 -8.96 5.52 14.02
CA GLN A 48 -8.56 4.81 12.79
C GLN A 48 -7.05 4.92 12.55
N THR A 49 -6.45 3.96 11.87
CA THR A 49 -5.07 4.03 11.36
C THR A 49 -5.07 4.47 9.89
N TYR A 50 -3.94 4.99 9.40
CA TYR A 50 -3.80 5.29 7.97
C TYR A 50 -3.94 4.05 7.08
N ASN A 51 -3.57 2.87 7.60
CA ASN A 51 -3.73 1.63 6.85
C ASN A 51 -5.22 1.29 6.64
N GLU A 52 -6.04 1.44 7.69
CA GLU A 52 -7.48 1.25 7.60
C GLU A 52 -8.14 2.30 6.69
N LEU A 53 -7.75 3.57 6.81
CA LEU A 53 -8.24 4.63 5.92
C LEU A 53 -7.95 4.33 4.45
N LEU A 54 -6.70 3.97 4.13
CA LEU A 54 -6.30 3.66 2.75
C LEU A 54 -7.03 2.41 2.24
N SER A 55 -7.26 1.41 3.10
CA SER A 55 -8.05 0.24 2.75
C SER A 55 -9.49 0.61 2.39
N ASP A 56 -10.13 1.49 3.17
CA ASP A 56 -11.50 1.95 2.91
C ASP A 56 -11.58 2.72 1.57
N LEU A 57 -10.64 3.64 1.33
CA LEU A 57 -10.57 4.41 0.09
C LEU A 57 -10.37 3.52 -1.13
N ILE A 58 -9.56 2.47 -1.02
CA ILE A 58 -9.36 1.48 -2.10
C ILE A 58 -10.66 0.75 -2.41
N GLU A 59 -11.41 0.31 -1.39
CA GLU A 59 -12.67 -0.40 -1.59
C GLU A 59 -13.76 0.51 -2.18
N GLU A 60 -13.83 1.77 -1.76
CA GLU A 60 -14.72 2.77 -2.36
C GLU A 60 -14.38 3.00 -3.84
N HIS A 61 -13.09 3.13 -4.17
CA HIS A 61 -12.65 3.31 -5.55
C HIS A 61 -13.02 2.10 -6.44
N LYS A 62 -12.82 0.87 -5.96
CA LYS A 62 -13.21 -0.35 -6.68
C LYS A 62 -14.71 -0.40 -6.95
N LYS A 63 -15.53 -0.05 -5.96
CA LYS A 63 -16.99 -0.01 -6.12
C LYS A 63 -17.39 1.02 -7.17
N ALA A 64 -16.83 2.23 -7.11
CA ALA A 64 -17.10 3.27 -8.08
C ALA A 64 -16.71 2.85 -9.51
N LEU A 65 -15.58 2.17 -9.67
CA LEU A 65 -15.15 1.64 -10.95
C LEU A 65 -16.14 0.57 -11.46
N LEU A 66 -16.55 -0.36 -10.61
CA LEU A 66 -17.51 -1.40 -10.97
C LEU A 66 -18.83 -0.81 -11.50
N PHE A 67 -19.40 0.18 -10.79
CA PHE A 67 -20.62 0.85 -11.24
C PHE A 67 -20.44 1.58 -12.57
N LYS A 68 -19.29 2.25 -12.75
CA LYS A 68 -18.96 2.92 -14.01
C LYS A 68 -18.85 1.94 -15.17
N GLU A 69 -18.22 0.79 -14.94
CA GLU A 69 -18.09 -0.26 -15.95
C GLU A 69 -19.44 -0.89 -16.30
N MET A 70 -20.30 -1.14 -15.29
CA MET A 70 -21.66 -1.63 -15.51
C MET A 70 -22.47 -0.68 -16.38
N HIS A 71 -22.49 0.61 -16.05
CA HIS A 71 -23.18 1.61 -16.88
C HIS A 71 -22.62 1.69 -18.29
N ALA A 72 -21.29 1.63 -18.45
CA ALA A 72 -20.68 1.61 -19.77
C ALA A 72 -21.08 0.35 -20.58
N ILE A 73 -21.31 -0.80 -19.94
CA ILE A 73 -21.81 -2.00 -20.59
C ILE A 73 -23.29 -1.83 -20.96
N GLU A 74 -24.13 -1.30 -20.07
CA GLU A 74 -25.54 -1.01 -20.36
C GLU A 74 -25.71 -0.05 -21.55
N GLU A 75 -24.91 1.00 -21.62
CA GLU A 75 -24.91 1.96 -22.73
C GLU A 75 -24.41 1.36 -24.05
N ARG A 76 -23.57 0.33 -23.99
CA ARG A 76 -23.00 -0.34 -25.18
C ARG A 76 -23.75 -1.60 -25.58
N ALA A 77 -24.61 -2.14 -24.71
CA ALA A 77 -25.36 -3.35 -24.98
C ALA A 77 -26.45 -3.04 -26.01
N ASP A 78 -26.24 -3.51 -27.23
CA ASP A 78 -27.30 -3.64 -28.23
C ASP A 78 -28.19 -4.80 -27.74
N PHE A 79 -29.27 -4.47 -27.04
CA PHE A 79 -30.16 -5.46 -26.44
C PHE A 79 -30.80 -6.31 -27.55
N ILE A 80 -30.55 -7.62 -27.53
CA ILE A 80 -31.22 -8.58 -28.41
C ILE A 80 -32.36 -9.22 -27.61
N GLU A 81 -33.59 -9.09 -28.07
CA GLU A 81 -34.74 -9.80 -27.50
C GLU A 81 -34.50 -11.31 -27.60
N LEU A 82 -34.75 -12.03 -26.50
CA LEU A 82 -34.69 -13.49 -26.48
C LEU A 82 -36.02 -14.05 -27.01
N GLU A 83 -35.96 -14.78 -28.14
CA GLU A 83 -37.08 -15.60 -28.67
C GLU A 83 -37.40 -16.81 -27.79
#